data_AF-A0A259RHG3-F1
#
_entry.id   AF-A0A259RHG3-F1
#
_cell.length_a   1.000
_cell.length_b   1.000
_cell.length_c   1.000
_cell.angle_alpha   90.00
_cell.angle_beta   90.00
_cell.angle_gamma   90.00
#
_symmetry.space_group_name_H-M   'P 1'
#
loop_
_entity.id
_entity.type
_entity.pdbx_description
1 polymer ?
#
loop_
_entity_poly.entity_id
_entity_poly.type
_entity_poly.pdbx_seq_one_letter_code
_entity_poly.pdbx_strand_id
1 'polypeptide(L)'
;MLASLANSWLTLGQPAEAERILETALDQQCTPALLHHWLALPPADPARAIARFNHWAGQSTCQPDKKLRAYASARLAWLNDDTERAKQALAPVLDDHPDITSLKLAAQIAEHERDSAQAVLYYTKAFELMDMEK
;
A
#
# COMPACT_ATOMS: atom_id res chain seq x y z
N MET A 1 -12.51 -12.24 -8.58
CA MET A 1 -13.79 -12.40 -7.86
C MET A 1 -13.75 -11.73 -6.48
N LEU A 2 -12.76 -12.01 -5.63
CA LEU A 2 -12.61 -11.35 -4.31
C LEU A 2 -12.34 -9.84 -4.38
N ALA A 3 -11.55 -9.37 -5.34
CA ALA A 3 -11.33 -7.95 -5.58
C ALA A 3 -12.62 -7.18 -5.89
N SER A 4 -13.46 -7.75 -6.75
CA SER A 4 -14.76 -7.19 -7.11
C SER A 4 -15.69 -7.14 -5.90
N LEU A 5 -15.68 -8.18 -5.06
CA LEU A 5 -16.46 -8.24 -3.83
C LEU A 5 -16.01 -7.19 -2.80
N ALA A 6 -14.70 -7.05 -2.56
CA ALA A 6 -14.17 -6.01 -1.69
C ALA A 6 -14.57 -4.60 -2.17
N ASN A 7 -14.49 -4.35 -3.48
CA ASN A 7 -14.95 -3.09 -4.08
C ASN A 7 -16.45 -2.86 -3.93
N SER A 8 -17.29 -3.91 -3.98
CA SER A 8 -18.72 -3.79 -3.71
C SER A 8 -18.97 -3.34 -2.26
N TRP A 9 -18.26 -3.88 -1.29
CA TRP A 9 -18.38 -3.46 0.11
C TRP A 9 -17.91 -2.02 0.34
N LEU A 10 -16.85 -1.57 -0.35
CA LEU A 10 -16.44 -0.16 -0.30
C LEU A 10 -17.52 0.76 -0.88
N THR A 11 -18.12 0.38 -2.02
CA THR A 11 -19.23 1.12 -2.63
C THR A 11 -20.43 1.23 -1.69
N LEU A 12 -20.64 0.22 -0.84
CA LEU A 12 -21.69 0.18 0.18
C LEU A 12 -21.30 0.89 1.49
N GLY A 13 -20.13 1.53 1.56
CA GLY A 13 -19.66 2.24 2.75
C GLY A 13 -19.25 1.33 3.91
N GLN A 14 -18.90 0.07 3.63
CA GLN A 14 -18.54 -0.94 4.65
C GLN A 14 -17.08 -1.39 4.50
N PRO A 15 -16.10 -0.52 4.76
CA PRO A 15 -14.68 -0.84 4.59
C PRO A 15 -14.20 -1.94 5.56
N ALA A 16 -14.74 -2.00 6.77
CA ALA A 16 -14.38 -3.03 7.76
C ALA A 16 -14.77 -4.44 7.31
N GLU A 17 -15.90 -4.59 6.61
CA GLU A 17 -16.34 -5.87 6.08
C GLU A 17 -15.50 -6.28 4.87
N ALA A 18 -15.14 -5.31 4.02
CA ALA A 18 -14.19 -5.52 2.93
C ALA A 18 -12.83 -6.01 3.45
N GLU A 19 -12.31 -5.38 4.52
CA GLU A 19 -11.06 -5.79 5.18
C GLU A 19 -11.18 -7.23 5.66
N ARG A 20 -12.20 -7.54 6.47
CA ARG A 20 -12.42 -8.88 7.05
C ARG A 20 -12.48 -10.00 6.01
N ILE A 21 -13.18 -9.77 4.88
CA ILE A 21 -13.30 -10.75 3.80
C ILE A 21 -11.94 -11.00 3.14
N LEU A 22 -11.16 -9.94 2.90
CA LEU A 22 -9.82 -10.07 2.33
C LEU A 22 -8.85 -10.74 3.31
N GLU A 23 -8.90 -10.42 4.61
CA GLU A 23 -8.08 -11.10 5.62
C GLU A 23 -8.40 -12.61 5.67
N THR A 24 -9.68 -12.97 5.61
CA THR A 24 -10.10 -14.38 5.58
C THR A 24 -9.55 -15.10 4.35
N ALA A 25 -9.58 -14.45 3.18
CA ALA A 25 -9.01 -15.00 1.96
C ALA A 25 -7.48 -15.14 2.03
N LEU A 26 -6.79 -14.16 2.61
CA LEU A 26 -5.34 -14.18 2.82
C LEU A 26 -4.92 -15.29 3.79
N ASP A 27 -5.69 -15.51 4.86
CA ASP A 27 -5.46 -16.61 5.81
C ASP A 27 -5.67 -18.00 5.18
N GLN A 28 -6.54 -18.13 4.17
CA GLN A 28 -6.74 -19.39 3.43
C GLN A 28 -5.69 -19.61 2.34
N GLN A 29 -5.47 -18.60 1.50
CA GLN A 29 -4.51 -18.65 0.41
C GLN A 29 -3.98 -17.25 0.13
N CYS A 30 -2.85 -16.93 0.75
CA CYS A 30 -2.20 -15.66 0.51
C CYS A 30 -1.59 -15.61 -0.90
N THR A 31 -1.86 -14.52 -1.62
CA THR A 31 -1.24 -14.21 -2.91
C THR A 31 -0.86 -12.72 -2.97
N PRO A 32 0.18 -12.33 -3.74
CA PRO A 32 0.54 -10.92 -3.90
C PRO A 32 -0.61 -10.03 -4.40
N ALA A 33 -1.47 -10.56 -5.28
CA ALA A 33 -2.65 -9.83 -5.76
C ALA A 33 -3.66 -9.55 -4.64
N LEU A 34 -3.91 -10.52 -3.74
CA LEU A 34 -4.77 -10.31 -2.58
C LEU A 34 -4.17 -9.31 -1.59
N LEU A 35 -2.85 -9.33 -1.39
CA LEU A 35 -2.16 -8.34 -0.56
C LEU A 35 -2.35 -6.93 -1.12
N HIS A 36 -2.19 -6.74 -2.44
CA HIS A 36 -2.46 -5.45 -3.09
C HIS A 36 -3.88 -4.95 -2.84
N HIS A 37 -4.88 -5.82 -2.97
CA HIS A 37 -6.28 -5.44 -2.73
C HIS A 37 -6.54 -5.10 -1.27
N TRP A 38 -5.98 -5.86 -0.34
CA TRP A 38 -6.12 -5.60 1.09
C TRP A 38 -5.46 -4.28 1.48
N LEU A 39 -4.26 -3.97 0.94
CA LEU A 39 -3.58 -2.70 1.15
C LEU A 39 -4.33 -1.49 0.57
N ALA A 40 -5.21 -1.67 -0.42
CA ALA A 40 -6.02 -0.58 -0.96
C ALA A 40 -7.05 -0.06 0.07
N LEU A 41 -7.36 -0.86 1.10
CA LEU A 41 -8.27 -0.49 2.16
C LEU A 41 -7.55 0.29 3.27
N PRO A 42 -8.19 1.32 3.87
CA PRO A 42 -7.75 1.82 5.15
C PRO A 42 -8.09 0.76 6.22
N PRO A 43 -7.09 0.22 6.96
CA PRO A 43 -7.35 -0.75 8.00
C PRO A 43 -8.09 -0.08 9.17
N ALA A 44 -8.98 -0.82 9.82
CA ALA A 44 -9.62 -0.32 11.05
C ALA A 44 -8.63 -0.12 12.20
N ASP A 45 -7.56 -0.94 12.23
CA ASP A 45 -6.47 -0.88 13.19
C ASP A 45 -5.13 -1.02 12.45
N PRO A 46 -4.39 0.09 12.24
CA PRO A 46 -3.10 0.09 11.55
C PRO A 46 -2.02 -0.77 12.21
N ALA A 47 -1.96 -0.81 13.55
CA ALA A 47 -0.97 -1.61 14.27
C ALA A 47 -1.22 -3.11 14.07
N ARG A 48 -2.49 -3.54 14.14
CA ARG A 48 -2.90 -4.91 13.80
C ARG A 48 -2.58 -5.24 12.34
N ALA A 49 -2.85 -4.32 11.42
CA ALA A 49 -2.59 -4.50 10.01
C ALA A 49 -1.08 -4.72 9.72
N ILE A 50 -0.19 -3.99 10.40
CA ILE A 50 1.26 -4.22 10.31
C ILE A 50 1.62 -5.67 10.70
N ALA A 51 1.08 -6.15 11.84
CA ALA A 51 1.34 -7.51 12.30
C ALA A 51 0.82 -8.57 11.30
N ARG A 52 -0.39 -8.37 10.77
CA ARG A 52 -1.00 -9.25 9.75
C ARG A 52 -0.18 -9.28 8.46
N PHE A 53 0.21 -8.13 7.94
CA PHE A 53 1.04 -8.04 6.75
C PHE A 53 2.37 -8.79 6.94
N ASN A 54 3.07 -8.56 8.05
CA ASN A 54 4.34 -9.23 8.33
C ASN A 54 4.19 -10.75 8.44
N HIS A 55 3.08 -11.22 9.03
CA HIS A 55 2.76 -12.63 9.09
C HIS A 55 2.62 -13.24 7.70
N TRP A 56 1.78 -12.66 6.84
CA TRP A 56 1.55 -13.15 5.47
C TRP A 56 2.79 -13.03 4.58
N ALA A 57 3.46 -11.88 4.59
CA ALA A 57 4.65 -11.61 3.78
C ALA A 57 5.88 -12.45 4.19
N GLY A 58 5.87 -13.00 5.41
CA GLY A 58 6.86 -13.95 5.90
C GLY A 58 6.63 -15.38 5.41
N GLN A 59 5.44 -15.71 4.89
CA GLN A 59 5.14 -17.03 4.34
C GLN A 59 5.81 -17.21 2.97
N SER A 60 6.39 -18.38 2.72
CA SER A 60 7.05 -18.69 1.44
C SER A 60 6.11 -18.62 0.24
N THR A 61 4.82 -18.92 0.45
CA THR A 61 3.75 -18.91 -0.56
C THR A 61 3.28 -17.51 -0.93
N CYS A 62 3.64 -16.49 -0.14
CA CYS A 62 3.11 -15.13 -0.28
C CYS A 62 4.20 -14.07 -0.13
N GLN A 63 5.38 -14.32 -0.70
CA GLN A 63 6.45 -13.34 -0.66
C GLN A 63 6.12 -12.19 -1.62
N PRO A 64 5.88 -10.96 -1.10
CA PRO A 64 5.77 -9.80 -1.96
C PRO A 64 7.13 -9.49 -2.60
N ASP A 65 7.11 -8.97 -3.81
CA ASP A 65 8.30 -8.41 -4.42
C ASP A 65 8.81 -7.17 -3.65
N LYS A 66 9.98 -6.67 -4.05
CA LYS A 66 10.62 -5.50 -3.40
C LYS A 66 9.69 -4.28 -3.37
N LYS A 67 8.93 -4.03 -4.45
CA LYS A 67 8.08 -2.85 -4.60
C LYS A 67 6.84 -2.93 -3.71
N LEU A 68 6.11 -4.04 -3.80
CA LEU A 68 4.95 -4.30 -2.94
C LEU A 68 5.35 -4.29 -1.46
N ARG A 69 6.48 -4.89 -1.10
CA ARG A 69 6.95 -4.88 0.29
C ARG A 69 7.24 -3.47 0.80
N ALA A 70 7.94 -2.65 0.01
CA ALA A 70 8.26 -1.28 0.36
C ALA A 70 6.98 -0.43 0.51
N TYR A 71 6.10 -0.48 -0.50
CA TYR A 71 4.82 0.21 -0.48
C TYR A 71 3.95 -0.19 0.72
N ALA A 72 3.80 -1.49 0.97
CA ALA A 72 2.99 -2.01 2.08
C ALA A 72 3.50 -1.53 3.44
N SER A 73 4.81 -1.67 3.65
CA SER A 73 5.47 -1.25 4.89
C SER A 73 5.31 0.25 5.11
N ALA A 74 5.46 1.03 4.04
CA ALA A 74 5.34 2.48 4.11
C ALA A 74 3.92 2.94 4.39
N ARG A 75 2.95 2.38 3.66
CA ARG A 75 1.54 2.74 3.79
C ARG A 75 1.02 2.42 5.19
N LEU A 76 1.32 1.23 5.70
CA LEU A 76 0.87 0.83 7.02
C LEU A 76 1.54 1.63 8.14
N ALA A 77 2.83 1.99 7.97
CA ALA A 77 3.51 2.89 8.89
C ALA A 77 2.88 4.29 8.89
N TRP A 78 2.63 4.86 7.70
CA TRP A 78 2.00 6.17 7.56
C TRP A 78 0.59 6.21 8.17
N LEU A 79 -0.22 5.16 7.96
CA LEU A 79 -1.55 5.03 8.55
C LEU A 79 -1.49 4.82 10.07
N ASN A 80 -0.35 4.40 10.62
CA ASN A 80 -0.08 4.27 12.04
C ASN A 80 0.67 5.50 12.61
N ASP A 81 0.57 6.65 11.94
CA ASP A 81 1.22 7.93 12.31
C ASP A 81 2.77 7.85 12.45
N ASP A 82 3.41 6.86 11.81
CA ASP A 82 4.87 6.70 11.78
C ASP A 82 5.44 7.15 10.42
N THR A 83 5.43 8.47 10.21
CA THR A 83 5.88 9.12 8.96
C THR A 83 7.35 8.84 8.64
N GLU A 84 8.22 8.80 9.65
CA GLU A 84 9.65 8.54 9.44
C GLU A 84 9.89 7.12 8.92
N ARG A 85 9.23 6.13 9.54
CA ARG A 85 9.30 4.75 9.05
C ARG A 85 8.69 4.61 7.66
N ALA A 86 7.63 5.36 7.36
CA ALA A 86 7.03 5.36 6.04
C ALA A 86 8.03 5.83 4.95
N LYS A 87 8.74 6.93 5.20
CA LYS A 87 9.79 7.44 4.31
C LYS A 87 10.94 6.44 4.15
N GLN A 88 11.42 5.88 5.25
CA GLN A 88 12.50 4.87 5.23
C GLN A 88 12.15 3.64 4.41
N ALA A 89 10.89 3.19 4.49
CA ALA A 89 10.41 2.04 3.73
C ALA A 89 10.33 2.32 2.21
N LEU A 90 10.03 3.56 1.79
CA LEU A 90 9.95 3.94 0.38
C LEU A 90 11.31 4.27 -0.26
N ALA A 91 12.25 4.82 0.50
CA ALA A 91 13.56 5.23 0.00
C ALA A 91 14.21 4.23 -1.00
N PRO A 92 14.33 2.92 -0.72
CA PRO A 92 15.02 1.98 -1.61
C PRO A 92 14.31 1.70 -2.94
N VAL A 93 13.03 2.06 -3.08
CA VAL A 93 12.26 1.89 -4.33
C VAL A 93 12.09 3.20 -5.08
N LEU A 94 12.16 4.34 -4.39
CA LEU A 94 12.10 5.67 -5.02
C LEU A 94 13.36 6.00 -5.81
N ASP A 95 14.52 5.51 -5.36
CA ASP A 95 15.83 5.80 -5.99
C ASP A 95 16.21 4.87 -7.15
N ASP A 96 15.60 3.68 -7.20
CA ASP A 96 15.99 2.59 -8.10
C ASP A 96 15.04 2.51 -9.31
N HIS A 97 13.85 1.94 -9.11
CA HIS A 97 12.82 1.80 -10.13
C HIS A 97 11.44 2.07 -9.50
N PRO A 98 11.08 3.34 -9.32
CA PRO A 98 9.82 3.69 -8.65
C PRO A 98 8.62 3.17 -9.44
N ASP A 99 7.59 2.74 -8.71
CA ASP A 99 6.26 2.53 -9.27
C ASP A 99 5.33 3.69 -8.92
N ILE A 100 4.26 3.82 -9.70
CA ILE A 100 3.26 4.89 -9.56
C ILE A 100 2.67 4.93 -8.13
N THR A 101 2.42 3.77 -7.52
CA THR A 101 1.81 3.69 -6.18
C THR A 101 2.74 4.22 -5.11
N SER A 102 4.02 3.80 -5.15
CA SER A 102 5.06 4.27 -4.23
C SER A 102 5.31 5.78 -4.36
N LEU A 103 5.33 6.32 -5.58
CA LEU A 103 5.49 7.76 -5.83
C LEU A 103 4.29 8.55 -5.30
N LYS A 104 3.06 8.09 -5.54
CA LYS A 104 1.86 8.76 -5.03
C LYS A 104 1.83 8.80 -3.51
N LEU A 105 2.24 7.73 -2.83
CA LEU A 105 2.33 7.70 -1.38
C LEU A 105 3.43 8.66 -0.87
N ALA A 106 4.60 8.68 -1.51
CA ALA A 106 5.67 9.62 -1.16
C ALA A 106 5.23 11.08 -1.32
N ALA A 107 4.45 11.38 -2.36
CA ALA A 107 3.88 12.71 -2.57
C ALA A 107 2.91 13.10 -1.44
N GLN A 108 2.01 12.19 -1.05
CA GLN A 108 1.07 12.41 0.07
C GLN A 108 1.78 12.66 1.39
N ILE A 109 2.88 11.94 1.65
CA ILE A 109 3.72 12.15 2.84
C ILE A 109 4.37 13.54 2.78
N ALA A 110 4.93 13.93 1.64
CA ALA A 110 5.53 15.26 1.48
C ALA A 110 4.49 16.40 1.65
N GLU A 111 3.26 16.22 1.16
CA GLU A 111 2.16 17.17 1.39
C GLU A 111 1.83 17.29 2.89
N HIS A 112 1.78 16.16 3.60
CA HIS A 112 1.54 16.14 5.05
C HIS A 112 2.64 16.90 5.81
N GLU A 113 3.90 16.80 5.36
CA GLU A 113 5.04 17.53 5.91
C GLU A 113 5.12 18.99 5.43
N ARG A 114 4.17 19.44 4.60
CA ARG A 114 4.12 20.77 3.97
C ARG A 114 5.30 21.06 3.03
N ASP A 115 5.94 20.01 2.51
CA ASP A 115 6.94 20.11 1.45
C ASP A 115 6.27 19.98 0.08
N SER A 116 5.61 21.06 -0.35
CA SER A 116 4.90 21.09 -1.62
C SER A 116 5.83 20.95 -2.84
N ALA A 117 7.10 21.35 -2.73
CA ALA A 117 8.06 21.22 -3.81
C ALA A 117 8.37 19.73 -4.06
N GLN A 118 8.64 18.99 -2.97
CA GLN A 118 8.90 17.55 -3.06
C GLN A 118 7.66 16.77 -3.48
N ALA A 119 6.48 17.16 -3.00
CA ALA A 119 5.21 16.54 -3.42
C ALA A 119 4.99 16.64 -4.93
N VAL A 120 5.18 17.84 -5.51
CA VAL A 120 5.03 18.06 -6.97
C VAL A 120 6.02 17.21 -7.75
N LEU A 121 7.29 17.12 -7.31
CA LEU A 121 8.29 16.28 -7.97
C LEU A 121 7.86 14.81 -8.02
N TYR A 122 7.31 14.26 -6.93
CA TYR A 122 6.82 12.89 -6.92
C TYR A 122 5.58 12.69 -7.80
N TYR A 123 4.62 13.61 -7.79
CA TYR A 123 3.44 13.53 -8.66
C TYR A 123 3.82 13.64 -10.15
N THR A 124 4.76 14.50 -10.51
CA THR A 124 5.25 14.62 -11.89
C THR A 124 5.88 13.31 -12.36
N LYS A 125 6.79 12.72 -11.58
CA LYS A 125 7.38 11.42 -11.91
C LYS A 125 6.32 10.32 -12.06
N ALA A 126 5.31 10.31 -11.17
CA ALA A 126 4.22 9.35 -11.26
C ALA A 126 3.40 9.52 -12.56
N PHE A 127 3.19 10.77 -12.98
CA PHE A 127 2.49 11.09 -14.22
C PHE A 127 3.28 10.66 -15.46
N GLU A 128 4.59 10.92 -15.50
CA GLU A 128 5.47 10.50 -16.59
C GLU A 128 5.44 8.98 -16.77
N LEU A 129 5.51 8.21 -15.68
CA LEU A 129 5.39 6.74 -15.75
C LEU A 129 4.04 6.28 -16.30
N MET A 130 2.93 6.90 -15.88
CA MET A 130 1.60 6.57 -16.40
C MET A 130 1.46 6.85 -17.90
N ASP A 131 2.18 7.82 -18.44
CA ASP A 131 2.14 8.13 -19.88
C ASP A 131 2.99 7.16 -20.70
N MET A 132 4.07 6.62 -20.12
CA MET A 132 4.92 5.61 -20.75
C MET A 132 4.32 4.20 -20.77
N GLU A 133 3.34 3.91 -19.90
CA GLU A 133 2.66 2.61 -19.81
C GLU A 133 1.46 2.45 -20.78
N LYS A 134 1.14 3.48 -21.58
CA LYS A 134 0.05 3.46 -22.58
C LYS A 134 0.51 2.98 -23.96
#